data_AF-A0A7C5YL23-F1
#
_entry.id   AF-A0A7C5YL23-F1
#
_cell.length_a   1.000
_cell.length_b   1.000
_cell.length_c   1.000
_cell.angle_alpha   90.00
_cell.angle_beta   90.00
_cell.angle_gamma   90.00
#
_symmetry.space_group_name_H-M   'P 1'
#
loop_
_entity.id
_entity.type
_entity.pdbx_description
1 polymer ?
#
loop_
_entity_poly.entity_id
_entity_poly.type
_entity_poly.pdbx_seq_one_letter_code
_entity_poly.pdbx_strand_id
1 'polypeptide(L)'
;MEKEAKPVAKTRKEKGRAQKLWQERRELLRFGYGKIAEFIVRDAKQKYQQALQAFSKGETSKAEILLREIVEKVPDAPDPLLLLGQLLIETGRAEEAIGFLSKVCEIDDPNPHAHYWFGRALEATVRLRRAREAYERALKRNPSTELAQELVRRLKTVEEGLSSYSCPTLSEEQARILEEALHWAKFYLEVGFPRRAREYLTQAKAISPDNPKVLRLAEEIEEALSGS
;
A
#
# COMPACT_ATOMS: atom_id res chain seq x y z
N MET A 1 -26.78 18.63 -21.93
CA MET A 1 -25.82 19.68 -21.57
C MET A 1 -24.57 19.00 -21.03
N GLU A 2 -23.69 18.60 -21.94
CA GLU A 2 -22.49 17.83 -21.66
C GLU A 2 -21.34 18.82 -21.46
N LYS A 3 -20.79 18.89 -20.24
CA LYS A 3 -19.65 19.75 -19.94
C LYS A 3 -18.38 19.02 -20.38
N GLU A 4 -17.90 19.34 -21.58
CA GLU A 4 -16.57 18.96 -22.04
C GLU A 4 -15.50 19.55 -21.08
N ALA A 5 -14.84 18.69 -20.33
CA ALA A 5 -13.70 19.05 -19.50
C ALA A 5 -12.49 19.33 -20.41
N LYS A 6 -12.15 20.62 -20.58
CA LYS A 6 -10.96 21.04 -21.33
C LYS A 6 -9.68 20.46 -20.70
N PRO A 7 -8.70 19.97 -21.49
CA PRO A 7 -7.46 19.43 -20.97
C PRO A 7 -6.65 20.52 -20.27
N VAL A 8 -6.29 20.27 -19.01
CA VAL A 8 -5.50 21.18 -18.16
C VAL A 8 -4.15 21.45 -18.84
N ALA A 9 -3.88 22.72 -19.16
CA ALA A 9 -2.66 23.13 -19.85
C ALA A 9 -1.45 22.97 -18.91
N LYS A 10 -0.53 22.05 -19.26
CA LYS A 10 0.72 21.80 -18.53
C LYS A 10 1.51 23.09 -18.29
N THR A 11 1.99 23.27 -17.05
CA THR A 11 2.68 24.49 -16.62
C THR A 11 4.03 24.66 -17.34
N ARG A 12 4.56 25.89 -17.42
CA ARG A 12 5.84 26.19 -18.11
C ARG A 12 7.03 25.37 -17.57
N LYS A 13 7.00 25.01 -16.28
CA LYS A 13 7.99 24.12 -15.63
C LYS A 13 7.85 22.67 -16.10
N GLU A 14 6.63 22.16 -16.28
CA GLU A 14 6.37 20.81 -16.79
C GLU A 14 6.74 20.67 -18.27
N LYS A 15 6.47 21.70 -19.09
CA LYS A 15 6.92 21.74 -20.49
C LYS A 15 8.44 21.70 -20.60
N GLY A 16 9.15 22.46 -19.75
CA GLY A 16 10.63 22.44 -19.71
C GLY A 16 11.21 21.10 -19.26
N ARG A 17 10.61 20.44 -18.26
CA ARG A 17 11.01 19.09 -17.84
C ARG A 17 10.76 18.03 -18.91
N ALA A 18 9.60 18.07 -19.55
CA ALA A 18 9.26 17.17 -20.66
C ALA A 18 10.20 17.36 -21.85
N GLN A 19 10.59 18.61 -22.15
CA GLN A 19 11.49 18.93 -23.26
C GLN A 19 12.94 18.48 -22.98
N LYS A 20 13.37 18.54 -21.71
CA LYS A 20 14.66 18.01 -21.26
C LYS A 20 14.71 16.48 -21.33
N LEU A 21 13.67 15.81 -20.85
CA LEU A 21 13.49 14.35 -20.98
C LEU A 21 13.47 13.90 -22.45
N TRP A 22 12.86 14.69 -23.34
CA TRP A 22 12.86 14.43 -24.78
C TRP A 22 14.26 14.55 -25.41
N GLN A 23 15.07 15.52 -24.96
CA GLN A 23 16.45 15.68 -25.42
C GLN A 23 17.34 14.55 -24.90
N GLU A 24 17.29 14.22 -23.61
CA GLU A 24 18.04 13.12 -23.00
C GLU A 24 17.68 11.76 -23.64
N ARG A 25 16.39 11.52 -23.90
CA ARG A 25 15.93 10.33 -24.62
C ARG A 25 16.44 10.29 -26.06
N ARG A 26 16.52 11.44 -26.74
CA ARG A 26 17.02 11.55 -28.12
C ARG A 26 18.54 11.35 -28.20
N GLU A 27 19.28 11.74 -27.17
CA GLU A 27 20.72 11.48 -27.05
C GLU A 27 21.02 10.00 -26.74
N LEU A 28 20.24 9.37 -25.86
CA LEU A 28 20.31 7.91 -25.62
C LEU A 28 19.97 7.10 -26.88
N LEU A 29 18.99 7.56 -27.68
CA LEU A 29 18.68 6.99 -29.00
C LEU A 29 19.85 7.15 -29.98
N ARG A 30 20.57 8.28 -29.95
CA ARG A 30 21.73 8.56 -30.82
C ARG A 30 22.94 7.67 -30.49
N PHE A 31 23.15 7.32 -29.22
CA PHE A 31 24.25 6.44 -28.77
C PHE A 31 23.95 4.93 -28.87
N GLY A 32 22.81 4.52 -29.45
CA GLY A 32 22.47 3.10 -29.65
C GLY A 32 21.71 2.44 -28.48
N TYR A 33 21.68 3.08 -27.30
CA TYR A 33 20.88 2.65 -26.15
C TYR A 33 19.38 2.63 -26.44
N GLY A 34 18.93 3.44 -27.39
CA GLY A 34 17.54 3.41 -27.86
C GLY A 34 17.11 2.07 -28.47
N LYS A 35 17.95 1.46 -29.31
CA LYS A 35 17.65 0.13 -29.88
C LYS A 35 17.69 -0.97 -28.82
N ILE A 36 18.59 -0.85 -27.84
CA ILE A 36 18.68 -1.77 -26.71
C ILE A 36 17.45 -1.64 -25.81
N ALA A 37 17.04 -0.42 -25.49
CA ALA A 37 15.83 -0.15 -24.71
C ALA A 37 14.56 -0.60 -25.45
N GLU A 38 14.46 -0.36 -26.76
CA GLU A 38 13.37 -0.88 -27.60
C GLU A 38 13.34 -2.41 -27.61
N PHE A 39 14.50 -3.06 -27.71
CA PHE A 39 14.60 -4.50 -27.62
C PHE A 39 14.17 -5.02 -26.24
N ILE A 40 14.64 -4.41 -25.15
CA ILE A 40 14.25 -4.77 -23.77
C ILE A 40 12.74 -4.61 -23.57
N VAL A 41 12.15 -3.49 -24.00
CA VAL A 41 10.71 -3.23 -23.86
C VAL A 41 9.90 -4.19 -24.73
N ARG A 42 10.38 -4.53 -25.94
CA ARG A 42 9.72 -5.50 -26.82
C ARG A 42 9.79 -6.92 -26.23
N ASP A 43 10.94 -7.33 -25.71
CA ASP A 43 11.15 -8.60 -25.01
C ASP A 43 10.24 -8.68 -23.78
N ALA A 44 10.23 -7.64 -22.95
CA ALA A 44 9.36 -7.53 -21.78
C ALA A 44 7.87 -7.62 -22.17
N LYS A 45 7.45 -6.96 -23.24
CA LYS A 45 6.07 -7.03 -23.74
C LYS A 45 5.72 -8.45 -24.21
N GLN A 46 6.61 -9.14 -24.90
CA GLN A 46 6.39 -10.52 -25.34
C GLN A 46 6.29 -11.48 -24.14
N LYS A 47 7.20 -11.35 -23.17
CA LYS A 47 7.14 -12.12 -21.92
C LYS A 47 5.90 -11.82 -21.11
N TYR A 48 5.44 -10.57 -21.11
CA TYR A 48 4.20 -10.19 -20.41
C TYR A 48 2.99 -10.90 -21.01
N GLN A 49 2.91 -11.01 -22.34
CA GLN A 49 1.85 -11.79 -22.99
C GLN A 49 1.92 -13.29 -22.64
N GLN A 50 3.13 -13.85 -22.54
CA GLN A 50 3.32 -15.23 -22.09
C GLN A 50 2.93 -15.41 -20.62
N ALA A 51 3.25 -14.44 -19.76
CA ALA A 51 2.87 -14.43 -18.36
C ALA A 51 1.35 -14.38 -18.20
N LEU A 52 0.64 -13.55 -18.97
CA LEU A 52 -0.82 -13.51 -18.99
C LEU A 52 -1.44 -14.85 -19.40
N GLN A 53 -0.87 -15.52 -20.40
CA GLN A 53 -1.32 -16.85 -20.82
C GLN A 53 -1.03 -17.93 -19.78
N ALA A 54 0.13 -17.87 -19.13
CA ALA A 54 0.47 -18.79 -18.04
C ALA A 54 -0.48 -18.57 -16.84
N PHE A 55 -0.75 -17.31 -16.52
CA PHE A 55 -1.68 -16.91 -15.46
C PHE A 55 -3.09 -17.42 -15.73
N SER A 56 -3.61 -17.25 -16.94
CA SER A 56 -4.96 -17.74 -17.30
C SER A 56 -5.07 -19.27 -17.33
N LYS A 57 -3.96 -19.98 -17.54
CA LYS A 57 -3.89 -21.45 -17.46
C LYS A 57 -3.71 -21.98 -16.03
N GLY A 58 -3.52 -21.11 -15.04
CA GLY A 58 -3.19 -21.50 -13.67
C GLY A 58 -1.74 -21.96 -13.49
N GLU A 59 -0.86 -21.75 -14.48
CA GLU A 59 0.59 -22.02 -14.39
C GLU A 59 1.28 -20.90 -13.57
N THR A 60 0.91 -20.76 -12.30
CA THR A 60 1.34 -19.66 -11.42
C THR A 60 2.86 -19.55 -11.30
N SER A 61 3.57 -20.66 -11.16
CA SER A 61 5.05 -20.66 -11.06
C SER A 61 5.71 -20.08 -12.31
N LYS A 62 5.20 -20.41 -13.50
CA LYS A 62 5.75 -19.92 -14.77
C LYS A 62 5.42 -18.46 -14.99
N ALA A 63 4.20 -18.04 -14.66
CA ALA A 63 3.79 -16.64 -14.72
C ALA A 63 4.67 -15.79 -13.79
N GLU A 64 4.96 -16.25 -12.58
CA GLU A 64 5.82 -15.55 -11.63
C GLU A 64 7.24 -15.36 -12.17
N ILE A 65 7.87 -16.42 -12.68
CA ILE A 65 9.23 -16.36 -13.24
C ILE A 65 9.30 -15.29 -14.34
N LEU A 66 8.36 -15.34 -15.29
CA LEU A 66 8.30 -14.38 -16.39
C LEU A 66 8.08 -12.95 -15.88
N LEU A 67 7.23 -12.75 -14.88
CA LEU A 67 6.95 -11.43 -14.32
C LEU A 67 8.15 -10.86 -13.55
N ARG A 68 8.89 -11.69 -12.79
CA ARG A 68 10.11 -11.25 -12.10
C ARG A 68 11.20 -10.85 -13.09
N GLU A 69 11.39 -11.60 -14.16
CA GLU A 69 12.33 -11.23 -15.23
C GLU A 69 11.96 -9.89 -15.89
N ILE A 70 10.66 -9.61 -16.03
CA ILE A 70 10.20 -8.33 -16.58
C ILE A 70 10.49 -7.19 -15.60
N VAL A 71 10.14 -7.36 -14.32
CA VAL A 71 10.35 -6.34 -13.29
C VAL A 71 11.84 -6.06 -13.04
N GLU A 72 12.71 -7.06 -13.22
CA GLU A 72 14.16 -6.86 -13.13
C GLU A 72 14.69 -5.97 -14.28
N LYS A 73 14.18 -6.18 -15.50
CA LYS A 73 14.60 -5.40 -16.68
C LYS A 73 13.88 -4.06 -16.80
N VAL A 74 12.64 -3.98 -16.33
CA VAL A 74 11.75 -2.82 -16.42
C VAL A 74 11.07 -2.62 -15.06
N PRO A 75 11.77 -2.04 -14.08
CA PRO A 75 11.30 -1.97 -12.69
C PRO A 75 10.10 -1.06 -12.47
N ASP A 76 9.84 -0.12 -13.38
CA ASP A 76 8.78 0.90 -13.25
C ASP A 76 7.59 0.62 -14.19
N ALA A 77 7.40 -0.63 -14.62
CA ALA A 77 6.26 -1.01 -15.43
C ALA A 77 5.04 -1.35 -14.53
N PRO A 78 3.94 -0.56 -14.58
CA PRO A 78 2.81 -0.76 -13.68
C PRO A 78 2.07 -2.09 -13.93
N ASP A 79 1.82 -2.48 -15.19
CA ASP A 79 1.04 -3.70 -15.47
C ASP A 79 1.71 -4.99 -14.98
N PRO A 80 3.01 -5.26 -15.23
CA PRO A 80 3.69 -6.44 -14.70
C PRO A 80 3.82 -6.45 -13.19
N LEU A 81 4.08 -5.29 -12.57
CA LEU A 81 4.11 -5.16 -11.10
C LEU A 81 2.75 -5.47 -10.48
N LEU A 82 1.67 -4.99 -11.10
CA LEU A 82 0.30 -5.23 -10.67
C LEU A 82 -0.07 -6.72 -10.76
N LEU A 83 0.23 -7.34 -11.90
CA LEU A 83 -0.05 -8.77 -12.12
C LEU A 83 0.79 -9.66 -11.19
N LEU A 84 2.06 -9.30 -10.95
CA LEU A 84 2.91 -10.00 -9.98
C LEU A 84 2.33 -9.88 -8.56
N GLY A 85 1.91 -8.68 -8.16
CA GLY A 85 1.25 -8.45 -6.88
C GLY A 85 -0.02 -9.28 -6.72
N GLN A 86 -0.87 -9.34 -7.75
CA GLN A 86 -2.07 -10.18 -7.75
C GLN A 86 -1.71 -11.67 -7.57
N LEU A 87 -0.77 -12.19 -8.36
CA LEU A 87 -0.32 -13.58 -8.29
C LEU A 87 0.26 -13.91 -6.91
N LEU A 88 1.01 -13.00 -6.30
CA LEU A 88 1.57 -13.19 -4.96
C LEU A 88 0.47 -13.27 -3.89
N ILE A 89 -0.60 -12.47 -4.01
CA ILE A 89 -1.76 -12.57 -3.12
C ILE A 89 -2.45 -13.93 -3.29
N GLU A 90 -2.70 -14.36 -4.53
CA GLU A 90 -3.36 -15.64 -4.84
C GLU A 90 -2.55 -16.85 -4.38
N THR A 91 -1.23 -16.74 -4.34
CA THR A 91 -0.31 -17.77 -3.81
C THR A 91 -0.03 -17.65 -2.31
N GLY A 92 -0.74 -16.77 -1.59
CA GLY A 92 -0.64 -16.62 -0.12
C GLY A 92 0.55 -15.78 0.35
N ARG A 93 1.34 -15.20 -0.56
CA ARG A 93 2.51 -14.34 -0.27
C ARG A 93 2.13 -12.85 -0.27
N ALA A 94 1.07 -12.52 0.47
CA ALA A 94 0.53 -11.15 0.51
C ALA A 94 1.54 -10.10 1.03
N GLU A 95 2.41 -10.46 1.97
CA GLU A 95 3.43 -9.54 2.49
C GLU A 95 4.44 -9.12 1.42
N GLU A 96 4.86 -10.04 0.54
CA GLU A 96 5.74 -9.73 -0.59
C GLU A 96 5.01 -8.85 -1.63
N ALA A 97 3.72 -9.13 -1.87
CA ALA A 97 2.91 -8.36 -2.80
C ALA A 97 2.83 -6.86 -2.45
N ILE A 98 2.84 -6.51 -1.15
CA ILE A 98 2.80 -5.12 -0.68
C ILE A 98 3.94 -4.30 -1.29
N GLY A 99 5.15 -4.85 -1.38
CA GLY A 99 6.32 -4.13 -1.89
C GLY A 99 6.24 -3.84 -3.40
N PHE A 100 5.66 -4.74 -4.18
CA PHE A 100 5.45 -4.52 -5.62
C PHE A 100 4.27 -3.58 -5.89
N LEU A 101 3.17 -3.76 -5.16
CA LEU A 101 1.95 -2.96 -5.32
C LEU A 101 2.11 -1.53 -4.80
N SER A 102 2.94 -1.30 -3.78
CA SER A 102 3.24 0.06 -3.32
C SER A 102 3.97 0.86 -4.40
N LYS A 103 4.90 0.23 -5.15
CA LYS A 103 5.58 0.88 -6.28
C LYS A 103 4.60 1.31 -7.37
N VAL A 104 3.62 0.47 -7.70
CA VAL A 104 2.56 0.84 -8.67
C VAL A 104 1.78 2.06 -8.17
N CYS A 105 1.45 2.10 -6.88
CA CYS A 105 0.78 3.25 -6.27
C CYS A 105 1.65 4.53 -6.25
N GLU A 106 2.98 4.39 -6.16
CA GLU A 106 3.93 5.51 -6.20
C GLU A 106 4.12 6.07 -7.61
N ILE A 107 4.01 5.23 -8.64
CA ILE A 107 4.06 5.64 -10.06
C ILE A 107 2.83 6.50 -10.46
N ASP A 108 1.85 6.64 -9.57
CA ASP A 108 0.58 7.37 -9.77
C ASP A 108 -0.19 6.88 -11.01
N ASP A 109 -0.20 5.56 -11.20
CA ASP A 109 -1.01 4.93 -12.24
C ASP A 109 -2.50 5.28 -12.00
N PRO A 110 -3.21 5.88 -12.98
CA PRO A 110 -4.65 6.15 -12.86
C PRO A 110 -5.49 4.88 -12.70
N ASN A 111 -4.92 3.69 -12.89
CA ASN A 111 -5.63 2.42 -12.77
C ASN A 111 -6.15 2.17 -11.34
N PRO A 112 -7.48 2.11 -11.13
CA PRO A 112 -8.08 1.84 -9.82
C PRO A 112 -7.71 0.44 -9.28
N HIS A 113 -7.35 -0.51 -10.16
CA HIS A 113 -6.93 -1.85 -9.74
C HIS A 113 -5.63 -1.84 -8.93
N ALA A 114 -4.73 -0.87 -9.13
CA ALA A 114 -3.51 -0.74 -8.34
C ALA A 114 -3.81 -0.62 -6.84
N HIS A 115 -4.67 0.33 -6.50
CA HIS A 115 -5.08 0.56 -5.13
C HIS A 115 -5.99 -0.55 -4.58
N TYR A 116 -6.81 -1.19 -5.43
CA TYR A 116 -7.61 -2.35 -5.04
C TYR A 116 -6.72 -3.54 -4.63
N TRP A 117 -5.78 -3.95 -5.49
CA TRP A 117 -4.89 -5.08 -5.18
C TRP A 117 -3.97 -4.76 -4.00
N PHE A 118 -3.51 -3.52 -3.88
CA PHE A 118 -2.77 -3.07 -2.70
C PHE A 118 -3.60 -3.19 -1.43
N GLY A 119 -4.87 -2.77 -1.45
CA GLY A 119 -5.80 -2.95 -0.35
C GLY A 119 -6.01 -4.42 0.02
N ARG A 120 -6.13 -5.30 -0.99
CA ARG A 120 -6.26 -6.76 -0.80
C ARG A 120 -5.04 -7.38 -0.12
N ALA A 121 -3.83 -6.97 -0.51
CA ALA A 121 -2.60 -7.42 0.16
C ALA A 121 -2.53 -6.94 1.62
N LEU A 122 -2.95 -5.70 1.88
CA LEU A 122 -3.01 -5.14 3.23
C LEU A 122 -4.08 -5.81 4.11
N GLU A 123 -5.23 -6.15 3.54
CA GLU A 123 -6.29 -6.90 4.23
C GLU A 123 -5.80 -8.30 4.61
N ALA A 124 -5.15 -9.02 3.69
CA ALA A 124 -4.57 -10.35 3.93
C ALA A 124 -3.45 -10.35 4.99
N THR A 125 -2.81 -9.20 5.22
CA THR A 125 -1.76 -9.01 6.25
C THR A 125 -2.29 -8.31 7.50
N VAL A 126 -3.62 -8.20 7.65
CA VAL A 126 -4.31 -7.61 8.82
C VAL A 126 -4.01 -6.11 9.03
N ARG A 127 -3.49 -5.43 8.02
CA ARG A 127 -3.22 -3.98 8.02
C ARG A 127 -4.48 -3.19 7.64
N LEU A 128 -5.57 -3.44 8.35
CA LEU A 128 -6.92 -3.04 7.99
C LEU A 128 -7.08 -1.52 7.79
N ARG A 129 -6.44 -0.68 8.61
CA ARG A 129 -6.49 0.79 8.44
C ARG A 129 -5.91 1.24 7.09
N ARG A 130 -4.74 0.70 6.72
CA ARG A 130 -4.12 1.01 5.43
C ARG A 130 -4.90 0.40 4.26
N ALA A 131 -5.50 -0.78 4.46
CA ALA A 131 -6.36 -1.40 3.46
C ALA A 131 -7.57 -0.51 3.13
N ARG A 132 -8.23 0.05 4.16
CA ARG A 132 -9.31 1.02 4.00
C ARG A 132 -8.89 2.23 3.17
N GLU A 133 -7.78 2.88 3.53
CA GLU A 133 -7.26 4.04 2.79
C GLU A 133 -6.97 3.70 1.32
N ALA A 134 -6.42 2.50 1.05
CA ALA A 134 -6.16 2.04 -0.30
C ALA A 134 -7.46 1.87 -1.10
N TYR A 135 -8.47 1.21 -0.53
CA TYR A 135 -9.77 1.05 -1.19
C TYR A 135 -10.50 2.38 -1.43
N GLU A 136 -10.43 3.32 -0.50
CA GLU A 136 -10.97 4.68 -0.68
C GLU A 136 -10.27 5.43 -1.82
N ARG A 137 -8.94 5.29 -1.96
CA ARG A 137 -8.20 5.84 -3.10
C ARG A 137 -8.59 5.17 -4.42
N ALA A 138 -8.82 3.86 -4.42
CA ALA A 138 -9.31 3.15 -5.60
C ALA A 138 -10.68 3.68 -6.06
N LEU A 139 -11.61 3.93 -5.12
CA LEU A 139 -12.91 4.52 -5.42
C LEU A 139 -12.83 5.93 -6.04
N LYS A 140 -11.84 6.73 -5.64
CA LYS A 140 -11.62 8.08 -6.19
C LYS A 140 -11.07 8.08 -7.62
N ARG A 141 -10.60 6.93 -8.14
CA ARG A 141 -10.01 6.79 -9.49
C ARG A 141 -11.02 6.39 -10.56
N ASN A 142 -12.31 6.59 -10.31
CA ASN A 142 -13.41 6.22 -11.22
C ASN A 142 -13.34 4.73 -11.65
N PRO A 143 -13.47 3.79 -10.70
CA PRO A 143 -13.53 2.36 -11.02
C PRO A 143 -14.76 2.02 -11.88
N SER A 144 -14.71 0.90 -12.58
CA SER A 144 -15.89 0.34 -13.24
C SER A 144 -16.99 0.04 -12.22
N THR A 145 -18.24 -0.08 -12.66
CA THR A 145 -19.38 -0.35 -11.79
C THR A 145 -19.17 -1.63 -10.95
N GLU A 146 -18.62 -2.68 -11.56
CA GLU A 146 -18.34 -3.96 -10.89
C GLU A 146 -17.25 -3.80 -9.83
N LEU A 147 -16.15 -3.11 -10.19
CA LEU A 147 -15.05 -2.87 -9.27
C LEU A 147 -15.46 -1.94 -8.12
N ALA A 148 -16.30 -0.94 -8.39
CA ALA A 148 -16.85 -0.05 -7.36
C ALA A 148 -17.70 -0.83 -6.34
N GLN A 149 -18.55 -1.74 -6.80
CA GLN A 149 -19.35 -2.59 -5.93
C GLN A 149 -18.48 -3.53 -5.06
N GLU A 150 -17.44 -4.12 -5.64
CA GLU A 150 -16.48 -4.93 -4.87
C GLU A 150 -15.71 -4.09 -3.85
N LEU A 151 -15.27 -2.90 -4.22
CA LEU A 151 -14.58 -1.97 -3.32
C LEU A 151 -15.45 -1.57 -2.13
N VAL A 152 -16.73 -1.24 -2.36
CA VAL A 152 -17.67 -0.90 -1.28
C VAL A 152 -17.90 -2.10 -0.36
N ARG A 153 -18.05 -3.31 -0.93
CA ARG A 153 -18.18 -4.56 -0.15
C ARG A 153 -16.96 -4.78 0.75
N ARG A 154 -15.76 -4.65 0.18
CA ARG A 154 -14.50 -4.82 0.91
C ARG A 154 -14.29 -3.75 1.97
N LEU A 155 -14.60 -2.50 1.67
CA LEU A 155 -14.57 -1.41 2.65
C LEU A 155 -15.45 -1.73 3.85
N LYS A 156 -16.68 -2.20 3.64
CA LYS A 156 -17.56 -2.61 4.72
C LYS A 156 -16.95 -3.73 5.57
N THR A 157 -16.39 -4.77 4.96
CA THR A 157 -15.71 -5.86 5.68
C THR A 157 -14.51 -5.38 6.49
N VAL A 158 -13.69 -4.49 5.91
CA VAL A 158 -12.54 -3.88 6.60
C VAL A 158 -13.00 -2.96 7.73
N GLU A 159 -14.09 -2.22 7.56
CA GLU A 159 -14.69 -1.37 8.58
C GLU A 159 -15.31 -2.18 9.72
N GLU A 160 -15.98 -3.30 9.44
CA GLU A 160 -16.48 -4.24 10.43
C GLU A 160 -15.32 -4.90 11.19
N GLY A 161 -14.27 -5.32 10.48
CA GLY A 161 -13.03 -5.82 11.09
C GLY A 161 -12.40 -4.74 11.97
N LEU A 162 -12.26 -3.52 11.46
CA LEU A 162 -11.77 -2.39 12.24
C LEU A 162 -12.67 -2.07 13.41
N SER A 163 -13.99 -2.19 13.33
CA SER A 163 -14.92 -1.96 14.44
C SER A 163 -14.91 -3.11 15.46
N SER A 164 -14.50 -4.31 15.06
CA SER A 164 -14.27 -5.44 15.96
C SER A 164 -12.94 -5.27 16.72
N TYR A 165 -11.91 -4.72 16.05
CA TYR A 165 -10.61 -4.39 16.66
C TYR A 165 -10.53 -2.97 17.25
N SER A 166 -11.51 -2.12 16.96
CA SER A 166 -11.66 -0.78 17.50
C SER A 166 -12.76 -0.83 18.51
N CYS A 167 -12.36 -0.71 19.78
CA CYS A 167 -13.24 -0.25 20.83
C CYS A 167 -14.09 0.93 20.30
N PRO A 168 -15.38 1.04 20.67
CA PRO A 168 -16.32 1.93 20.00
C PRO A 168 -15.84 3.37 20.13
N THR A 169 -15.57 3.98 18.96
CA THR A 169 -15.47 5.42 18.72
C THR A 169 -15.06 6.27 19.94
N LEU A 170 -13.78 6.27 20.26
CA LEU A 170 -13.21 7.33 21.08
C LEU A 170 -13.51 8.67 20.39
N SER A 171 -14.07 9.64 21.12
CA SER A 171 -14.15 11.02 20.62
C SER A 171 -12.74 11.52 20.29
N GLU A 172 -12.59 12.53 19.41
CA GLU A 172 -11.28 13.12 19.11
C GLU A 172 -10.50 13.51 20.37
N GLU A 173 -11.21 13.96 21.41
CA GLU A 173 -10.65 14.26 22.72
C GLU A 173 -10.12 13.00 23.42
N GLN A 174 -10.91 11.92 23.47
CA GLN A 174 -10.49 10.66 24.08
C GLN A 174 -9.33 10.00 23.33
N ALA A 175 -9.29 10.11 21.99
CA ALA A 175 -8.18 9.64 21.18
C ALA A 175 -6.89 10.42 21.47
N ARG A 176 -6.99 11.75 21.61
CA ARG A 176 -5.84 12.60 21.97
C ARG A 176 -5.32 12.27 23.36
N ILE A 177 -6.21 12.13 24.35
CA ILE A 177 -5.83 11.78 25.73
C ILE A 177 -5.22 10.37 25.77
N LEU A 178 -5.73 9.42 24.98
CA LEU A 178 -5.14 8.09 24.87
C LEU A 178 -3.74 8.11 24.28
N GLU A 179 -3.51 8.87 23.20
CA GLU A 179 -2.17 8.99 22.61
C GLU A 179 -1.18 9.68 23.55
N GLU A 180 -1.62 10.71 24.27
CA GLU A 180 -0.82 11.38 25.29
C GLU A 180 -0.45 10.43 26.44
N ALA A 181 -1.42 9.67 26.94
CA ALA A 181 -1.17 8.68 27.98
C ALA A 181 -0.20 7.58 27.53
N LEU A 182 -0.34 7.08 26.30
CA LEU A 182 0.58 6.11 25.71
C LEU A 182 2.00 6.68 25.52
N HIS A 183 2.11 7.94 25.10
CA HIS A 183 3.39 8.62 24.94
C HIS A 183 4.14 8.73 26.27
N TRP A 184 3.49 9.23 27.31
CA TRP A 184 4.10 9.36 28.64
C TRP A 184 4.41 8.02 29.29
N ALA A 185 3.51 7.03 29.15
CA ALA A 185 3.75 5.68 29.64
C ALA A 185 5.04 5.09 29.04
N LYS A 186 5.22 5.23 27.72
CA LYS A 186 6.43 4.76 27.04
C LYS A 186 7.68 5.54 27.43
N PHE A 187 7.60 6.87 27.50
CA PHE A 187 8.71 7.71 27.92
C PHE A 187 9.20 7.32 29.33
N TYR A 188 8.30 7.16 30.30
CA TYR A 188 8.70 6.78 31.65
C TYR A 188 9.26 5.36 31.75
N LEU A 189 8.81 4.45 30.88
CA LEU A 189 9.39 3.11 30.79
C LEU A 189 10.84 3.18 30.26
N GLU A 190 11.09 3.93 29.19
CA GLU A 190 12.43 4.11 28.60
C GLU A 190 13.41 4.80 29.57
N VAL A 191 12.92 5.73 30.38
CA VAL A 191 13.72 6.43 31.40
C VAL A 191 13.98 5.54 32.64
N GLY A 192 13.36 4.35 32.72
CA GLY A 192 13.57 3.40 33.82
C GLY A 192 12.71 3.67 35.06
N PHE A 193 11.56 4.33 34.89
CA PHE A 193 10.56 4.55 35.95
C PHE A 193 9.28 3.75 35.68
N PRO A 194 9.32 2.41 35.79
CA PRO A 194 8.20 1.55 35.40
C PRO A 194 6.96 1.76 36.28
N ARG A 195 7.12 2.20 37.54
CA ARG A 195 5.99 2.55 38.41
C ARG A 195 5.17 3.74 37.90
N ARG A 196 5.85 4.78 37.38
CA ARG A 196 5.18 5.94 36.76
C ARG A 196 4.60 5.56 35.39
N ALA A 197 5.32 4.75 34.61
CA ALA A 197 4.81 4.22 33.36
C ALA A 197 3.47 3.48 33.55
N ARG A 198 3.35 2.70 34.63
CA ARG A 198 2.10 2.00 34.99
C ARG A 198 0.94 2.96 35.28
N GLU A 199 1.18 4.11 35.91
CA GLU A 199 0.12 5.10 36.18
C GLU A 199 -0.48 5.64 34.87
N TYR A 200 0.36 6.03 33.90
CA TYR A 200 -0.11 6.47 32.59
C TYR A 200 -0.74 5.33 31.77
N LEU A 201 -0.24 4.11 31.92
CA LEU A 201 -0.88 2.92 31.34
C LEU A 201 -2.28 2.68 31.91
N THR A 202 -2.51 2.91 33.21
CA THR A 202 -3.87 2.77 33.79
C THR A 202 -4.84 3.81 33.23
N GLN A 203 -4.37 5.03 32.96
CA GLN A 203 -5.15 6.05 32.25
C GLN A 203 -5.47 5.62 30.83
N ALA A 204 -4.51 5.05 30.10
CA ALA A 204 -4.72 4.53 28.76
C ALA A 204 -5.70 3.34 28.74
N LYS A 205 -5.61 2.42 29.72
CA LYS A 205 -6.55 1.30 29.91
C LYS A 205 -7.96 1.76 30.27
N ALA A 206 -8.11 2.84 31.04
CA ALA A 206 -9.42 3.40 31.38
C ALA A 206 -10.15 3.96 30.15
N ILE A 207 -9.40 4.42 29.14
CA ILE A 207 -9.96 4.96 27.89
C ILE A 207 -10.19 3.84 26.89
N SER A 208 -9.21 2.95 26.69
CA SER A 208 -9.32 1.86 25.74
C SER A 208 -8.54 0.63 26.23
N PRO A 209 -9.19 -0.27 26.99
CA PRO A 209 -8.54 -1.44 27.57
C PRO A 209 -8.10 -2.46 26.52
N ASP A 210 -8.84 -2.54 25.41
CA ASP A 210 -8.60 -3.50 24.33
C ASP A 210 -7.61 -2.99 23.25
N ASN A 211 -7.06 -1.78 23.42
CA ASN A 211 -6.18 -1.21 22.41
C ASN A 211 -4.86 -2.01 22.33
N PRO A 212 -4.44 -2.48 21.14
CA PRO A 212 -3.23 -3.30 21.01
C PRO A 212 -1.96 -2.59 21.46
N LYS A 213 -1.90 -1.26 21.38
CA LYS A 213 -0.77 -0.47 21.91
C LYS A 213 -0.76 -0.48 23.45
N VAL A 214 -1.94 -0.45 24.07
CA VAL A 214 -2.11 -0.51 25.53
C VAL A 214 -1.75 -1.90 26.05
N LEU A 215 -2.18 -2.96 25.36
CA LEU A 215 -1.87 -4.34 25.74
C LEU A 215 -0.37 -4.64 25.67
N ARG A 216 0.30 -4.28 24.57
CA ARG A 216 1.76 -4.47 24.44
C ARG A 216 2.54 -3.70 25.50
N LEU A 217 2.21 -2.42 25.69
CA LEU A 217 2.90 -1.60 26.67
C LEU A 217 2.63 -2.08 28.11
N ALA A 218 1.50 -2.73 28.35
CA ALA A 218 1.23 -3.38 29.64
C ALA A 218 2.18 -4.55 29.91
N GLU A 219 2.42 -5.40 28.92
CA GLU A 219 3.38 -6.51 29.03
C GLU A 219 4.78 -5.97 29.33
N GLU A 220 5.25 -4.99 28.56
CA GLU A 220 6.59 -4.38 28.74
C GLU A 220 6.77 -3.72 30.13
N ILE A 221 5.74 -3.07 30.65
CA ILE A 221 5.78 -2.43 31.97
C ILE A 221 5.78 -3.48 33.10
N GLU A 222 4.99 -4.55 32.99
CA GLU A 222 4.96 -5.62 34.00
C GLU A 222 6.27 -6.44 34.00
N GLU A 223 6.89 -6.64 32.84
CA GLU A 223 8.24 -7.22 32.74
C GLU A 223 9.28 -6.32 33.43
N ALA A 224 9.24 -5.01 33.20
CA ALA A 224 10.15 -4.07 33.85
C ALA A 224 9.93 -3.98 35.37
N LEU A 225 8.69 -4.15 35.86
CA LEU A 225 8.36 -4.18 37.29
C LEU A 225 8.74 -5.49 37.99
N SER A 226 8.74 -6.61 37.26
CA SER A 226 9.11 -7.93 37.80
C SER A 226 10.62 -8.19 37.74
N GLY A 227 11.35 -7.51 36.86
CA GLY A 227 12.80 -7.55 36.76
C GLY A 227 13.57 -6.47 37.55
N SER A 228 12.90 -5.63 38.34
CA SER A 228 13.49 -4.54 39.14
C SER A 228 13.43 -4.74 40.66
#